data_AF-A0AAV1G5I5-F1
#
_entry.id   AF-A0AAV1G5I5-F1
#
_cell.length_a   1.000
_cell.length_b   1.000
_cell.length_c   1.000
_cell.angle_alpha   90.00
_cell.angle_beta   90.00
_cell.angle_gamma   90.00
#
_symmetry.space_group_name_H-M   'P 1'
#
loop_
_entity.id
_entity.type
_entity.pdbx_description
1 polymer ?
#
loop_
_entity_poly.entity_id
_entity_poly.type
_entity_poly.pdbx_seq_one_letter_code
_entity_poly.pdbx_strand_id
1 'polypeptide(L)'
;MPARSVVSNGISSSKVRYSRLNTDDDGYIDLQFKKPPPKVPYKAIALATVLFVIGSLLIIIGALLLAGYFGVTHSDRTLPVLIIGILVFLPGFYHLRIAYYASKGYHGYSYDDIPDFDD
;
A
#
# COMPACT_ATOMS: atom_id res chain seq x y z
N MET A 1 53.02 7.84 -59.57
CA MET A 1 53.25 7.75 -58.11
C MET A 1 52.08 7.01 -57.47
N PRO A 2 52.32 6.06 -56.55
CA PRO A 2 51.31 5.17 -55.97
C PRO A 2 50.67 5.73 -54.69
N ALA A 3 49.75 4.93 -54.09
CA ALA A 3 49.01 5.07 -52.82
C ALA A 3 47.57 5.60 -52.97
N ARG A 4 46.55 5.03 -52.30
CA ARG A 4 46.56 4.42 -50.96
C ARG A 4 45.36 3.46 -50.82
N SER A 5 45.62 2.21 -50.44
CA SER A 5 44.59 1.30 -49.93
C SER A 5 44.16 1.76 -48.53
N VAL A 6 42.86 2.02 -48.36
CA VAL A 6 42.31 2.30 -47.03
C VAL A 6 41.65 1.01 -46.54
N VAL A 7 42.41 0.27 -45.74
CA VAL A 7 41.88 -0.80 -44.89
C VAL A 7 41.07 -0.13 -43.80
N SER A 8 39.75 -0.23 -43.89
CA SER A 8 38.85 0.12 -42.79
C SER A 8 38.89 -1.03 -41.78
N ASN A 9 39.60 -0.81 -40.68
CA ASN A 9 39.63 -1.72 -39.55
C ASN A 9 38.20 -1.98 -39.07
N GLY A 10 37.84 -3.26 -39.02
CA GLY A 10 36.51 -3.73 -38.62
C GLY A 10 36.10 -3.21 -37.26
N ILE A 11 35.12 -2.30 -37.26
CA ILE A 11 34.25 -2.11 -36.11
C ILE A 11 33.43 -3.40 -36.02
N SER A 12 33.74 -4.25 -35.05
CA SER A 12 32.94 -5.41 -34.69
C SER A 12 31.59 -4.90 -34.17
N SER A 13 30.68 -4.62 -35.10
CA SER A 13 29.27 -4.42 -34.80
C SER A 13 28.76 -5.77 -34.30
N SER A 14 28.55 -5.89 -32.99
CA SER A 14 27.90 -7.04 -32.37
C SER A 14 26.52 -7.19 -33.02
N LYS A 15 26.45 -8.02 -34.06
CA LYS A 15 25.25 -8.27 -34.85
C LYS A 15 24.34 -9.16 -34.03
N VAL A 16 23.68 -8.57 -33.03
CA VAL A 16 22.64 -9.24 -32.25
C VAL A 16 21.55 -9.62 -33.25
N ARG A 17 21.44 -10.93 -33.51
CA ARG A 17 20.43 -11.52 -34.39
C ARG A 17 19.10 -11.43 -33.65
N TYR A 18 18.35 -10.36 -33.88
CA TYR A 18 16.95 -10.31 -33.47
C TYR A 18 16.15 -11.21 -34.42
N SER A 19 15.68 -12.35 -33.93
CA SER A 19 14.65 -13.14 -34.60
C SER A 19 13.29 -12.48 -34.35
N ARG A 20 12.49 -12.29 -35.40
CA ARG A 20 11.08 -11.91 -35.22
C ARG A 20 10.39 -13.01 -34.43
N LEU A 21 9.64 -12.62 -33.40
CA LEU A 21 8.73 -13.53 -32.71
C LEU A 21 7.74 -14.07 -33.74
N ASN A 22 7.42 -15.36 -33.65
CA ASN A 22 6.37 -15.96 -34.50
C ASN A 22 5.09 -15.14 -34.32
N THR A 23 4.49 -14.72 -35.43
CA THR A 23 3.19 -14.05 -35.48
C THR A 23 2.01 -15.04 -35.42
N ASP A 24 2.28 -16.28 -35.02
CA ASP A 24 1.22 -17.25 -34.79
C ASP A 24 0.58 -16.93 -33.44
N ASP A 25 -0.74 -16.74 -33.48
CA ASP A 25 -1.62 -16.51 -32.35
C ASP A 25 -1.17 -17.34 -31.13
N ASP A 26 -0.56 -16.68 -30.15
CA ASP A 26 0.27 -17.29 -29.11
C ASP A 26 -0.56 -18.07 -28.06
N GLY A 27 -1.79 -18.47 -28.42
CA GLY A 27 -2.75 -19.21 -27.60
C GLY A 27 -3.25 -18.41 -26.41
N TYR A 28 -2.86 -17.15 -26.33
CA TYR A 28 -3.08 -16.26 -25.21
C TYR A 28 -4.36 -15.46 -25.42
N ILE A 29 -5.34 -15.73 -24.56
CA ILE A 29 -6.58 -14.96 -24.51
C ILE A 29 -6.39 -13.71 -23.66
N ASP A 30 -6.84 -12.53 -24.12
CA ASP A 30 -6.77 -11.27 -23.37
C ASP A 30 -7.34 -11.38 -21.94
N LEU A 31 -8.28 -12.31 -21.75
CA LEU A 31 -8.90 -12.67 -20.48
C LEU A 31 -7.90 -13.15 -19.42
N GLN A 32 -6.77 -13.75 -19.79
CA GLN A 32 -5.77 -14.24 -18.81
C GLN A 32 -5.01 -13.11 -18.12
N PHE A 33 -4.89 -11.95 -18.77
CA PHE A 33 -4.22 -10.77 -18.22
C PHE A 33 -5.19 -9.89 -17.42
N LYS A 34 -6.49 -10.22 -17.48
CA LYS A 34 -7.52 -9.52 -16.74
C LYS A 34 -7.48 -9.98 -15.29
N LYS A 35 -6.98 -9.12 -14.40
CA LYS A 35 -7.04 -9.38 -12.96
C LYS A 35 -8.50 -9.67 -12.55
N PRO A 36 -8.74 -10.69 -11.72
CA PRO A 36 -10.07 -10.92 -11.17
C PRO A 36 -10.53 -9.68 -10.40
N PRO A 37 -11.85 -9.45 -10.29
CA PRO A 37 -12.35 -8.32 -9.51
C PRO A 37 -11.79 -8.39 -8.08
N PRO A 38 -11.24 -7.28 -7.56
CA PRO A 38 -10.62 -7.28 -6.24
C PRO A 38 -11.67 -7.62 -5.19
N LYS A 39 -11.38 -8.66 -4.39
CA LYS A 39 -12.23 -9.03 -3.26
C LYS A 39 -12.06 -7.98 -2.17
N VAL A 40 -13.16 -7.40 -1.69
CA VAL A 40 -13.13 -6.43 -0.60
C VAL A 40 -12.88 -7.16 0.73
N PRO A 41 -11.80 -6.87 1.47
CA PRO A 41 -11.46 -7.55 2.71
C PRO A 41 -12.27 -6.98 3.89
N TYR A 42 -13.56 -7.34 3.95
CA TYR A 42 -14.51 -6.79 4.92
C TYR A 42 -14.07 -7.02 6.38
N LYS A 43 -13.48 -8.18 6.71
CA LYS A 43 -13.01 -8.47 8.07
C LYS A 43 -11.89 -7.52 8.51
N ALA A 44 -10.95 -7.24 7.62
CA ALA A 44 -9.85 -6.34 7.88
C ALA A 44 -10.33 -4.89 8.09
N ILE A 45 -11.29 -4.44 7.27
CA ILE A 45 -11.91 -3.11 7.40
C ILE A 45 -12.67 -3.01 8.72
N ALA A 46 -13.40 -4.05 9.11
CA ALA A 46 -14.10 -4.09 10.39
C ALA A 46 -13.12 -3.99 11.57
N LEU A 47 -12.03 -4.78 11.54
CA LEU A 47 -10.98 -4.72 12.55
C LEU A 47 -10.36 -3.32 12.65
N ALA A 48 -9.95 -2.74 11.52
CA ALA A 48 -9.37 -1.40 11.47
C ALA A 48 -10.32 -0.34 12.02
N THR A 49 -11.61 -0.46 11.73
CA THR A 49 -12.66 0.43 12.25
C THR A 49 -12.80 0.30 13.76
N VAL A 50 -12.78 -0.91 14.31
CA VAL A 50 -12.83 -1.15 15.76
C VAL A 50 -11.62 -0.54 16.45
N LEU A 51 -10.40 -0.78 15.93
CA LEU A 51 -9.17 -0.17 16.45
C LEU A 51 -9.23 1.36 16.41
N PHE A 52 -9.72 1.93 15.30
CA PHE A 52 -9.86 3.37 15.13
C PHE A 52 -10.84 3.97 16.16
N VAL A 53 -12.00 3.35 16.37
CA VAL A 53 -13.00 3.81 17.33
C VAL A 53 -12.47 3.73 18.76
N ILE A 54 -11.89 2.59 19.14
CA ILE A 54 -11.32 2.39 20.49
C ILE A 54 -10.17 3.38 20.73
N GLY A 55 -9.23 3.49 19.79
CA GLY A 55 -8.11 4.43 19.89
C GLY A 55 -8.58 5.88 20.01
N SER A 56 -9.58 6.30 19.21
CA SER A 56 -10.16 7.64 19.27
C SER A 56 -10.80 7.91 20.63
N LEU A 57 -11.56 6.96 21.17
CA LEU A 57 -12.18 7.08 22.50
C LEU A 57 -11.11 7.22 23.59
N LEU A 58 -10.05 6.41 23.56
CA LEU A 58 -8.95 6.50 24.52
C LEU A 58 -8.22 7.85 24.43
N ILE A 59 -8.00 8.37 23.22
CA ILE A 59 -7.39 9.70 23.02
C ILE A 59 -8.29 10.80 23.58
N ILE A 60 -9.60 10.77 23.28
CA ILE A 60 -10.55 11.76 23.79
C ILE A 60 -10.59 11.73 25.32
N ILE A 61 -10.69 10.54 25.92
CA ILE A 61 -10.70 10.37 27.37
C ILE A 61 -9.36 10.84 27.96
N GLY A 62 -8.22 10.43 27.40
CA GLY A 62 -6.90 10.87 27.84
C GLY A 62 -6.71 12.39 27.74
N ALA A 63 -7.20 13.02 26.68
CA ALA A 63 -7.16 14.47 26.49
C ALA A 63 -8.07 15.20 27.49
N LEU A 64 -9.27 14.70 27.76
CA LEU A 64 -10.19 15.28 28.75
C LEU A 64 -9.64 15.17 30.18
N LEU A 65 -9.00 14.04 30.50
CA LEU A 65 -8.30 13.83 31.76
C LEU A 65 -7.12 14.80 31.90
N LEU A 66 -6.39 15.07 30.80
CA LEU A 66 -5.25 15.99 30.81
C LEU A 66 -5.70 17.46 30.93
N ALA A 67 -6.84 17.79 30.33
CA ALA A 67 -7.48 19.09 30.44
C ALA A 67 -8.07 19.37 31.84
N GLY A 68 -8.04 18.40 32.76
CA GLY A 68 -8.54 18.56 34.13
C GLY A 68 -10.06 18.66 34.22
N TYR A 69 -10.79 18.19 33.19
CA TYR A 69 -12.26 18.25 33.17
C TYR A 69 -12.89 17.38 34.27
N PHE A 70 -12.26 16.24 34.57
CA PHE A 70 -12.56 15.44 35.74
C PHE A 70 -11.54 15.79 36.81
N GLY A 71 -12.00 16.14 38.03
CA GLY A 71 -11.13 16.38 39.18
C GLY A 71 -10.38 15.10 39.57
N VAL A 72 -9.28 14.82 38.86
CA VAL A 72 -8.54 13.58 39.01
C VAL A 72 -7.49 13.71 40.09
N THR A 73 -7.58 12.84 41.09
CA THR A 73 -6.61 12.74 42.19
C THR A 73 -5.27 12.14 41.74
N HIS A 74 -5.22 11.52 40.55
CA HIS A 74 -4.06 10.78 40.02
C HIS A 74 -3.75 11.22 38.58
N SER A 75 -3.23 12.44 38.44
CA SER A 75 -2.86 13.03 37.13
C SER A 75 -1.79 12.20 36.39
N ASP A 76 -1.01 11.44 37.14
CA ASP A 76 0.05 10.52 36.71
C ASP A 76 -0.46 9.36 35.83
N ARG A 77 -1.75 9.04 35.86
CA ARG A 77 -2.35 7.96 35.03
C ARG A 77 -2.83 8.43 33.67
N THR A 78 -2.88 9.74 33.44
CA THR A 78 -3.45 10.34 32.23
C THR A 78 -2.56 10.16 31.00
N LEU A 79 -1.25 10.39 31.16
CA LEU A 79 -0.29 10.27 30.06
C LEU A 79 -0.21 8.84 29.48
N PRO A 80 -0.13 7.77 30.30
CA PRO A 80 -0.16 6.41 29.78
C PRO A 80 -1.41 6.10 28.94
N VAL A 81 -2.61 6.53 29.38
CA VAL A 81 -3.86 6.30 28.64
C VAL A 81 -3.83 7.00 27.28
N LEU A 82 -3.33 8.24 27.24
CA LEU A 82 -3.20 8.99 26.00
C LEU A 82 -2.20 8.33 25.04
N ILE A 83 -1.05 7.89 25.53
CA ILE A 83 -0.02 7.21 24.72
C ILE A 83 -0.58 5.91 24.15
N ILE A 84 -1.26 5.10 24.95
CA ILE A 84 -1.90 3.85 24.50
C ILE A 84 -2.96 4.16 23.44
N GLY A 85 -3.79 5.18 23.65
CA GLY A 85 -4.79 5.62 22.68
C GLY A 85 -4.17 5.96 21.33
N ILE A 86 -3.07 6.74 21.32
CA ILE A 86 -2.31 7.08 20.10
C ILE A 86 -1.77 5.81 19.42
N LEU A 87 -1.12 4.91 20.18
CA LEU A 87 -0.55 3.68 19.63
C LEU A 87 -1.60 2.75 18.99
N VAL A 88 -2.81 2.68 19.56
CA VAL A 88 -3.92 1.88 19.01
C VAL A 88 -4.57 2.59 17.82
N PHE A 89 -4.66 3.92 17.84
CA PHE A 89 -5.27 4.73 16.80
C PHE A 89 -4.47 4.70 15.49
N LEU A 90 -3.14 4.80 15.54
CA LEU A 90 -2.27 4.84 14.35
C LEU A 90 -2.52 3.69 13.35
N PRO A 91 -2.45 2.40 13.76
CA PRO A 91 -2.69 1.29 12.85
C PRO A 91 -4.15 1.24 12.37
N GLY A 92 -5.12 1.57 13.22
CA GLY A 92 -6.54 1.62 12.84
C GLY A 92 -6.82 2.68 11.77
N PHE A 93 -6.31 3.91 11.97
CA PHE A 93 -6.46 5.00 11.02
C PHE A 93 -5.76 4.73 9.69
N TYR A 94 -4.54 4.17 9.73
CA TYR A 94 -3.76 3.87 8.53
C TYR A 94 -4.50 2.92 7.57
N HIS A 95 -4.99 1.79 8.08
CA HIS A 95 -5.71 0.81 7.27
C HIS A 95 -7.08 1.31 6.84
N LEU A 96 -7.80 2.03 7.72
CA LEU A 96 -9.10 2.62 7.37
C LEU A 96 -8.97 3.67 6.26
N ARG A 97 -7.88 4.45 6.28
CA ARG A 97 -7.56 5.43 5.25
C ARG A 97 -7.35 4.77 3.90
N ILE A 98 -6.53 3.71 3.84
CA ILE A 98 -6.29 2.97 2.59
C ILE A 98 -7.60 2.36 2.07
N ALA A 99 -8.39 1.73 2.94
CA ALA A 99 -9.69 1.17 2.58
C ALA A 99 -10.65 2.22 2.02
N TYR A 100 -10.69 3.41 2.62
CA TYR A 100 -11.53 4.51 2.16
C TYR A 100 -11.10 5.00 0.76
N TYR A 101 -9.80 5.20 0.53
CA TYR A 101 -9.31 5.63 -0.79
C TYR A 101 -9.47 4.55 -1.86
N ALA A 102 -9.31 3.27 -1.50
CA ALA A 102 -9.60 2.13 -2.37
C ALA A 102 -11.10 2.07 -2.73
N SER A 103 -11.99 2.34 -1.77
CA SER A 103 -13.45 2.36 -2.01
C SER A 103 -13.90 3.45 -2.98
N LYS A 104 -13.21 4.60 -3.00
CA LYS A 104 -13.45 5.70 -3.94
C LYS A 104 -12.76 5.51 -5.30
N GLY A 105 -11.96 4.46 -5.49
CA GLY A 105 -11.27 4.19 -6.74
C GLY A 105 -10.14 5.17 -7.06
N TYR A 106 -9.51 5.76 -6.05
CA TYR A 106 -8.32 6.61 -6.28
C TYR A 106 -7.16 5.76 -6.81
N HIS A 107 -6.53 6.22 -7.89
CA HIS A 107 -5.33 5.57 -8.43
C HIS A 107 -4.23 5.47 -7.37
N GLY A 108 -3.67 4.27 -7.21
CA GLY A 108 -2.61 3.97 -6.25
C GLY A 108 -3.08 3.41 -4.90
N TYR A 109 -4.38 3.19 -4.70
CA TYR A 109 -4.93 2.50 -3.54
C TYR A 109 -5.60 1.21 -3.98
N SER A 110 -5.09 0.07 -3.51
CA SER A 110 -5.75 -1.23 -3.71
C SER A 110 -6.20 -1.80 -2.38
N TYR A 111 -7.24 -2.64 -2.43
CA TYR A 111 -7.59 -3.49 -1.29
C TYR A 111 -6.51 -4.55 -1.02
N ASP A 112 -5.64 -4.82 -2.01
CA ASP A 112 -4.49 -5.73 -1.87
C ASP A 112 -3.47 -5.24 -0.81
N ASP A 113 -3.47 -3.94 -0.49
CA ASP A 113 -2.58 -3.33 0.50
C ASP A 113 -3.07 -3.55 1.95
N ILE A 114 -4.25 -4.15 2.12
CA ILE A 114 -4.85 -4.45 3.42
C ILE A 114 -4.59 -5.93 3.75
N PRO A 115 -4.06 -6.26 4.94
CA PRO A 115 -3.88 -7.65 5.34
C PRO A 115 -5.21 -8.42 5.29
N ASP A 116 -5.22 -9.56 4.62
CA ASP A 116 -6.37 -10.47 4.68
C ASP A 116 -6.32 -11.27 5.98
N PHE A 117 -7.46 -11.38 6.65
CA PHE A 117 -7.62 -12.10 7.93
C PHE A 117 -8.64 -13.24 7.78
N ASP A 118 -8.70 -13.84 6.59
CA ASP A 118 -9.68 -14.87 6.19
C ASP A 118 -9.27 -16.33 6.48
N ASP A 119 -8.19 -16.58 7.22
CA ASP A 119 -7.79 -17.94 7.68
C ASP A 119 -8.70 -18.51 8.80
#